data_AF-A0A087G134-F1
#
_entry.id   AF-A0A087G134-F1
#
_cell.length_a   1.000
_cell.length_b   1.000
_cell.length_c   1.000
_cell.angle_alpha   90.00
_cell.angle_beta   90.00
_cell.angle_gamma   90.00
#
_symmetry.space_group_name_H-M   'P 1'
#
loop_
_entity.id
_entity.type
_entity.pdbx_description
1 polymer ?
#
loop_
_entity_poly.entity_id
_entity_poly.type
_entity_poly.pdbx_seq_one_letter_code
_entity_poly.pdbx_strand_id
1 'polypeptide(L)'
;MLFLYPSGTGKYLRDTIEELGKHHGDQQGKKFRVWVDQILATYIIPGAWTKKLDKWEHSGDERRGCKTNCDIHLKEGEGLVWEHVEQTWSEESMAKVDSI
;
A
#
# COMPACT_ATOMS: atom_id res chain seq x y z
N MET A 1 3.75 3.86 14.14
CA MET A 1 2.68 3.34 13.26
C MET A 1 2.84 1.84 13.09
N LEU A 2 1.77 1.08 13.35
CA LEU A 2 1.65 -0.33 13.00
C LEU A 2 1.09 -0.42 11.57
N PHE A 3 1.70 -1.26 10.74
CA PHE A 3 1.27 -1.56 9.38
C PHE A 3 0.76 -3.00 9.34
N LEU A 4 -0.51 -3.19 8.96
CA LEU A 4 -1.09 -4.51 8.78
C LEU A 4 -0.95 -4.93 7.31
N TYR A 5 -0.19 -5.98 7.07
CA TYR A 5 0.01 -6.53 5.74
C TYR A 5 -1.24 -7.26 5.24
N PRO A 6 -1.37 -7.43 3.90
CA PRO A 6 -2.42 -8.25 3.31
C PRO A 6 -2.53 -9.69 3.85
N SER A 7 -1.44 -10.24 4.41
CA SER A 7 -1.42 -11.54 5.07
C SER A 7 -2.07 -11.57 6.46
N GLY A 8 -2.50 -10.42 6.98
CA GLY A 8 -2.96 -10.24 8.36
C GLY A 8 -1.84 -10.05 9.38
N THR A 9 -0.56 -10.08 8.95
CA THR A 9 0.58 -9.85 9.86
C THR A 9 0.75 -8.36 10.13
N GLY A 10 0.88 -7.97 11.41
CA GLY A 10 1.25 -6.60 11.78
C GLY A 10 2.76 -6.43 11.96
N LYS A 11 3.34 -5.34 11.44
CA LYS A 11 4.71 -4.92 11.77
C LYS A 11 4.79 -3.42 11.99
N TYR A 12 5.81 -2.96 12.71
CA TYR A 12 6.07 -1.52 12.78
C TYR A 12 6.61 -1.01 11.46
N LEU A 13 6.21 0.20 11.07
CA LEU A 13 6.63 0.82 9.82
C LEU A 13 8.16 0.87 9.67
N ARG A 14 8.88 1.11 10.77
CA ARG A 14 10.36 1.11 10.77
C ARG A 14 10.91 -0.23 10.32
N ASP A 15 10.45 -1.31 10.94
CA ASP A 15 10.88 -2.68 10.62
C ASP A 15 10.54 -3.02 9.16
N THR A 16 9.35 -2.60 8.69
CA THR A 16 8.95 -2.72 7.28
C THR A 16 9.92 -2.01 6.33
N ILE A 17 10.36 -0.79 6.66
CA ILE A 17 11.33 -0.03 5.83
C ILE A 17 12.70 -0.70 5.84
N GLU A 18 13.17 -1.17 7.00
CA GLU A 18 14.44 -1.89 7.11
C GLU A 18 14.44 -3.20 6.32
N GLU A 19 13.32 -3.94 6.34
CA GLU A 19 13.14 -5.13 5.52
C GLU A 19 13.13 -4.81 4.03
N LEU A 20 12.48 -3.71 3.61
CA LEU A 20 12.45 -3.29 2.21
C LEU A 20 13.86 -3.08 1.64
N GLY A 21 14.80 -2.59 2.46
CA GLY A 21 16.20 -2.44 2.10
C GLY A 21 16.88 -3.77 1.70
N LYS A 22 16.44 -4.90 2.26
CA LYS A 22 16.97 -6.24 1.93
C LYS A 22 16.54 -6.71 0.53
N HIS A 23 15.49 -6.13 -0.02
CA HIS A 23 14.89 -6.46 -1.32
C HIS A 23 15.33 -5.52 -2.44
N HIS A 24 16.34 -4.69 -2.19
CA HIS A 24 16.85 -3.75 -3.18
C HIS A 24 17.40 -4.48 -4.41
N GLY A 25 16.82 -4.21 -5.58
CA GLY A 25 17.23 -4.82 -6.84
C GLY A 25 16.47 -6.11 -7.21
N ASP A 26 15.59 -6.63 -6.35
CA ASP A 26 14.81 -7.86 -6.61
C ASP A 26 13.96 -7.78 -7.90
N GLN A 27 13.63 -6.56 -8.31
CA GLN A 27 12.83 -6.27 -9.50
C GLN A 27 13.67 -5.82 -10.71
N GLN A 28 15.00 -5.83 -10.60
CA GLN A 28 15.89 -5.41 -11.67
C GLN A 28 15.72 -6.31 -12.91
N GLY A 29 15.63 -5.68 -14.10
CA GLY A 29 15.43 -6.39 -15.36
C GLY A 29 13.97 -6.79 -15.64
N LYS A 30 13.03 -6.55 -14.72
CA LYS A 30 11.59 -6.77 -14.92
C LYS A 30 10.87 -5.46 -15.19
N LYS A 31 9.75 -5.52 -15.91
CA LYS A 31 8.78 -4.41 -15.95
C LYS A 31 8.14 -4.30 -14.58
N PHE A 32 8.56 -3.33 -13.78
CA PHE A 32 8.04 -3.08 -12.44
C PHE A 32 7.25 -1.77 -12.41
N ARG A 33 6.00 -1.82 -11.91
CA ARG A 33 5.17 -0.63 -11.72
C ARG A 33 4.30 -0.80 -10.48
N VAL A 34 4.21 0.26 -9.67
CA VAL A 34 3.23 0.39 -8.60
C VAL A 34 2.33 1.58 -8.91
N TRP A 35 1.04 1.44 -8.70
CA TRP A 35 0.10 2.56 -8.80
C TRP A 35 -1.05 2.39 -7.81
N VAL A 36 -1.83 3.46 -7.67
CA VAL A 36 -3.05 3.48 -6.86
C VAL A 36 -4.23 3.89 -7.73
N ASP A 37 -5.40 3.35 -7.44
CA ASP A 37 -6.66 3.74 -8.04
C ASP A 37 -7.79 3.80 -6.98
N GLN A 38 -8.99 4.14 -7.43
CA GLN A 38 -10.21 4.18 -6.60
C GLN A 38 -10.05 4.92 -5.25
N ILE A 39 -9.28 6.01 -5.26
CA ILE A 39 -8.97 6.76 -4.04
C ILE A 39 -10.25 7.44 -3.54
N LEU A 40 -10.74 6.99 -2.39
CA LEU A 40 -11.83 7.60 -1.66
C LEU A 40 -11.29 8.28 -0.39
N ALA A 41 -11.53 9.57 -0.29
CA ALA A 41 -11.12 10.41 0.82
C ALA A 41 -12.33 10.80 1.68
N THR A 42 -12.37 10.31 2.91
CA THR A 42 -13.40 10.67 3.89
C THR A 42 -12.82 11.60 4.94
N TYR A 43 -13.40 12.79 5.09
CA TYR A 43 -13.06 13.71 6.17
C TYR A 43 -13.67 13.22 7.49
N ILE A 44 -12.90 13.23 8.57
CA ILE A 44 -13.36 12.81 9.90
C ILE A 44 -13.51 14.04 10.82
N ILE A 45 -12.39 14.72 11.08
CA ILE A 45 -12.28 15.93 11.92
C ILE A 45 -11.22 16.86 11.30
N PRO A 46 -11.11 18.13 11.75
CA PRO A 46 -10.11 19.04 11.19
C PRO A 46 -8.71 18.44 11.25
N GLY A 47 -8.07 18.36 10.09
CA GLY A 47 -6.74 17.73 9.98
C GLY A 47 -6.73 16.21 10.02
N ALA A 48 -7.86 15.50 9.96
CA ALA A 48 -7.89 14.03 9.92
C ALA A 48 -8.77 13.49 8.78
N TRP A 49 -8.23 12.51 8.05
CA TRP A 49 -8.94 11.84 6.97
C TRP A 49 -8.69 10.33 7.01
N THR A 50 -9.74 9.57 6.77
CA THR A 50 -9.60 8.16 6.36
C THR A 50 -9.57 8.08 4.84
N LYS A 51 -8.62 7.35 4.29
CA LYS A 51 -8.49 7.07 2.86
C LYS A 51 -8.69 5.58 2.61
N LYS A 52 -9.46 5.27 1.56
CA LYS A 52 -9.53 3.93 0.97
C LYS A 52 -8.98 4.02 -0.44
N LEU A 53 -8.16 3.07 -0.84
CA LEU A 53 -7.59 3.00 -2.18
C LEU A 53 -7.29 1.54 -2.53
N ASP A 54 -7.24 1.21 -3.81
CA ASP A 54 -6.59 -0.03 -4.21
C ASP A 54 -5.16 0.28 -4.65
N LYS A 55 -4.23 -0.53 -4.15
CA LYS A 55 -2.82 -0.48 -4.48
C LYS A 55 -2.52 -1.64 -5.40
N TRP A 56 -1.93 -1.34 -6.54
CA TRP A 56 -1.58 -2.32 -7.54
C TRP A 56 -0.08 -2.39 -7.74
N GLU A 57 0.40 -3.59 -7.99
CA GLU A 57 1.77 -3.90 -8.37
C GLU A 57 1.77 -4.76 -9.62
N HIS A 58 2.64 -4.43 -10.56
CA HIS A 58 2.93 -5.24 -11.73
C HIS A 58 4.43 -5.52 -11.75
N SER A 59 4.80 -6.80 -11.80
CA SER A 59 6.19 -7.26 -11.86
C SER A 59 6.33 -8.37 -12.92
N GLY A 60 7.02 -8.05 -14.01
CA GLY A 60 7.12 -8.97 -15.15
C GLY A 60 5.75 -9.16 -15.79
N ASP A 61 5.20 -10.36 -15.69
CA ASP A 61 3.86 -10.73 -16.17
C ASP A 61 2.86 -10.94 -15.01
N GLU A 62 3.32 -10.77 -13.76
CA GLU A 62 2.46 -10.89 -12.57
C GLU A 62 1.85 -9.54 -12.21
N ARG A 63 0.54 -9.54 -11.93
CA ARG A 63 -0.17 -8.39 -11.37
C ARG A 63 -0.80 -8.78 -10.04
N ARG A 64 -0.61 -7.96 -9.01
CA ARG A 64 -1.20 -8.14 -7.67
C ARG A 64 -1.82 -6.85 -7.20
N GLY A 65 -2.87 -6.95 -6.38
CA GLY A 65 -3.59 -5.81 -5.81
C GLY A 65 -3.88 -5.99 -4.32
N CYS A 66 -4.02 -4.89 -3.60
CA CYS A 66 -4.61 -4.93 -2.27
C CYS A 66 -5.47 -3.70 -2.01
N LYS A 67 -6.59 -3.90 -1.33
CA LYS A 67 -7.36 -2.82 -0.74
C LYS A 67 -6.58 -2.28 0.44
N THR A 68 -6.44 -0.97 0.51
CA THR A 68 -5.68 -0.29 1.55
C THR A 68 -6.57 0.74 2.23
N ASN A 69 -6.72 0.61 3.55
CA ASN A 69 -7.34 1.61 4.41
C ASN A 69 -6.22 2.35 5.17
N CYS A 70 -6.21 3.68 5.10
CA CYS A 70 -5.23 4.50 5.81
C CYS A 70 -5.93 5.61 6.59
N ASP A 71 -5.47 5.87 7.81
CA ASP A 71 -5.81 7.08 8.56
C ASP A 71 -4.63 8.05 8.50
N ILE A 72 -4.93 9.27 8.06
CA ILE A 72 -3.94 10.32 7.81
C ILE A 72 -4.32 11.55 8.60
N HIS A 73 -3.35 12.08 9.34
CA HIS A 73 -3.50 13.28 10.14
C HIS A 73 -2.51 14.37 9.70
N LEU A 74 -2.98 15.61 9.62
CA LEU A 74 -2.15 16.79 9.46
C LEU A 74 -1.59 17.17 10.82
N LYS A 75 -0.29 17.03 10.97
CA LYS A 75 0.45 17.43 12.16
C LYS A 75 1.17 18.74 11.90
N GLU A 76 0.95 19.74 12.76
CA GLU A 76 1.58 21.05 12.64
C GLU A 76 3.12 20.92 12.60
N GLY A 77 3.75 21.58 11.64
CA GLY A 77 5.21 21.53 11.43
C GLY A 77 5.76 20.24 10.78
N GLU A 78 4.97 19.16 10.70
CA GLU A 78 5.41 17.86 10.15
C GLU A 78 4.64 17.45 8.88
N GLY A 79 3.52 18.12 8.57
CA GLY A 79 2.72 17.83 7.38
C GLY A 79 1.77 16.65 7.59
N LEU A 80 1.48 15.90 6.52
CA LEU A 80 0.59 14.74 6.58
C LEU A 80 1.34 13.50 7.08
N VAL A 81 0.83 12.90 8.15
CA VAL A 81 1.40 11.72 8.81
C VAL A 81 0.39 10.58 8.75
N TRP A 82 0.87 9.38 8.46
CA TRP A 82 0.06 8.17 8.55
C TRP A 82 0.03 7.66 9.99
N GLU A 83 -1.17 7.47 10.53
CA GLU A 83 -1.35 6.92 11.88
C GLU A 83 -1.62 5.42 11.86
N HIS A 84 -2.42 4.98 10.90
CA HIS A 84 -2.82 3.60 10.72
C HIS A 84 -2.85 3.25 9.23
N VAL A 85 -2.31 2.08 8.88
CA VAL A 85 -2.42 1.51 7.53
C VAL A 85 -2.73 0.03 7.64
N GLU A 86 -3.81 -0.37 7.00
CA GLU A 86 -4.25 -1.75 6.87
C GLU A 86 -4.41 -2.12 5.41
N GLN A 87 -3.93 -3.31 5.05
CA GLN A 87 -4.07 -3.84 3.70
C GLN A 87 -4.72 -5.22 3.72
N THR A 88 -5.49 -5.50 2.68
CA THR A 88 -6.11 -6.81 2.44
C THR A 88 -5.97 -7.17 0.98
N TRP A 89 -5.60 -8.41 0.66
CA TRP A 89 -5.47 -8.85 -0.74
C TRP A 89 -6.77 -8.59 -1.51
N SER A 90 -6.64 -8.08 -2.74
CA SER A 90 -7.79 -7.97 -3.64
C SER A 90 -8.05 -9.31 -4.33
N GLU A 91 -9.30 -9.70 -4.54
CA GLU A 91 -9.65 -10.94 -5.26
C GLU A 91 -9.18 -10.89 -6.74
N GLU A 92 -9.14 -9.69 -7.32
CA GLU A 92 -8.67 -9.44 -8.70
C GLU A 92 -7.15 -9.64 -8.88
N SER A 93 -6.40 -9.75 -7.79
CA SER A 93 -4.95 -9.98 -7.76
C SER A 93 -4.54 -11.38 -8.21
N MET A 94 -5.49 -12.30 -8.34
CA MET A 94 -5.23 -13.70 -8.67
C MET A 94 -5.45 -14.01 -10.16
N ALA A 95 -5.86 -13.02 -10.96
CA ALA A 95 -6.05 -13.21 -12.39
C ALA A 95 -4.70 -13.24 -13.11
N LYS A 96 -4.34 -14.40 -13.70
CA LYS A 96 -3.28 -14.49 -14.69
C LYS A 96 -3.64 -13.59 -15.86
N VAL A 97 -2.70 -12.78 -16.33
CA VAL A 97 -2.86 -12.06 -17.59
C VAL A 97 -2.74 -13.09 -18.70
N ASP A 98 -3.87 -13.50 -19.29
CA ASP A 98 -3.85 -14.27 -20.52
C ASP A 98 -3.30 -13.36 -21.62
N SER A 99 -2.17 -13.75 -22.21
CA SER A 99 -1.54 -13.07 -23.33
C SER A 99 -2.50 -13.01 -24.52
N ILE A 100 -2.82 -11.80 -24.98
CA ILE A 100 -3.48 -11.54 -26.28
C ILE A 100 -2.45 -11.70 -27.40
#